data_AF-A0A661THP2-F1
#
_entry.id   AF-A0A661THP2-F1
#
_cell.length_a   1.000
_cell.length_b   1.000
_cell.length_c   1.000
_cell.angle_alpha   90.00
_cell.angle_beta   90.00
_cell.angle_gamma   90.00
#
_symmetry.space_group_name_H-M   'P 1'
#
loop_
_entity.id
_entity.type
_entity.pdbx_description
1 polymer ?
#
loop_
_entity_poly.entity_id
_entity_poly.type
_entity_poly.pdbx_seq_one_letter_code
_entity_poly.pdbx_strand_id
1 'polypeptide(L)'
;EEFMEHGGLGHLPKLYDELLHIPLIIHGGTFQKARNDFLVDQLDIAPTILHLLGVKPPKQWLGRNLLQVVEDKAVISEIANDEFTPEIKLDLRQTSYRTREWKLILTPKTLELYNLRSDPKERRNIANEKKDVTRNLLSKILKHIAMEERTMKFSRNRRRKIIKYRIEKLKIKLNLKI
;
A
#
# COMPACT_ATOMS: atom_id res chain seq x y z
N GLU A 1 -15.82 2.59 -2.96
CA GLU A 1 -16.66 2.02 -4.03
C GLU A 1 -16.12 2.51 -5.35
N GLU A 2 -15.95 1.62 -6.33
CA GLU A 2 -15.64 1.98 -7.72
C GLU A 2 -16.95 2.24 -8.49
N PHE A 3 -16.95 3.30 -9.29
CA PHE A 3 -18.05 3.77 -10.14
C PHE A 3 -17.60 3.84 -11.61
N MET A 4 -17.05 2.73 -12.12
CA MET A 4 -16.55 2.56 -13.50
C MET A 4 -15.29 3.36 -13.85
N GLU A 5 -14.59 3.97 -12.89
CA GLU A 5 -13.36 4.71 -13.16
C GLU A 5 -12.27 3.83 -13.80
N HIS A 6 -12.22 2.55 -13.40
CA HIS A 6 -11.31 1.53 -13.94
C HIS A 6 -12.07 0.27 -14.39
N GLY A 7 -13.28 0.50 -14.92
CA GLY A 7 -14.12 -0.52 -15.55
C GLY A 7 -14.80 -1.52 -14.60
N GLY A 8 -14.74 -1.29 -13.29
CA GLY A 8 -15.46 -2.07 -12.29
C GLY A 8 -16.57 -1.29 -11.59
N LEU A 9 -17.45 -2.03 -10.92
CA LEU A 9 -18.45 -1.51 -10.01
C LEU A 9 -18.26 -2.18 -8.65
N GLY A 10 -18.30 -1.40 -7.58
CA GLY A 10 -18.25 -1.93 -6.22
C GLY A 10 -16.83 -2.04 -5.64
N HIS A 11 -16.63 -3.04 -4.77
CA HIS A 11 -15.37 -3.34 -4.07
C HIS A 11 -14.60 -4.52 -4.71
N LEU A 12 -14.35 -4.44 -6.02
CA LEU A 12 -13.49 -5.43 -6.69
C LEU A 12 -12.06 -5.36 -6.15
N PRO A 13 -11.28 -6.46 -6.18
CA PRO A 13 -9.96 -6.54 -5.57
C PRO A 13 -8.93 -5.76 -6.40
N LYS A 14 -8.99 -4.43 -6.31
CA LYS A 14 -8.11 -3.46 -6.94
C LYS A 14 -7.51 -2.55 -5.88
N LEU A 15 -6.42 -1.89 -6.23
CA LEU A 15 -5.67 -1.02 -5.32
C LEU A 15 -5.66 0.44 -5.80
N TYR A 16 -6.69 0.88 -6.52
CA TYR A 16 -6.86 2.28 -6.93
C TYR A 16 -7.45 3.14 -5.78
N ASP A 17 -7.26 4.45 -5.87
CA ASP A 17 -7.58 5.40 -4.80
C ASP A 17 -9.08 5.47 -4.51
N GLU A 18 -9.98 5.21 -5.46
CA GLU A 18 -11.42 5.15 -5.21
C GLU A 18 -11.83 4.03 -4.23
N LEU A 19 -10.95 3.03 -4.04
CA LEU A 19 -11.13 1.97 -3.05
C LEU A 19 -10.30 2.19 -1.78
N LEU A 20 -9.14 2.84 -1.88
CA LEU A 20 -8.19 2.98 -0.77
C LEU A 20 -8.28 4.32 -0.02
N HIS A 21 -8.67 5.40 -0.70
CA HIS A 21 -8.72 6.74 -0.13
C HIS A 21 -10.07 6.97 0.56
N ILE A 22 -10.14 6.56 1.82
CA ILE A 22 -11.34 6.69 2.64
C ILE A 22 -11.36 7.98 3.47
N PRO A 23 -12.53 8.52 3.81
CA PRO A 23 -12.63 9.63 4.75
C PRO A 23 -12.12 9.24 6.15
N LEU A 24 -11.31 10.11 6.75
CA LEU A 24 -10.95 10.08 8.17
C LEU A 24 -11.35 11.40 8.83
N ILE A 25 -12.26 11.33 9.80
CA ILE A 25 -12.73 12.49 10.57
C ILE A 25 -12.43 12.21 12.04
N ILE A 26 -11.68 13.11 12.68
CA ILE A 26 -11.41 13.10 14.11
C ILE A 26 -12.15 14.29 14.73
N HIS A 27 -12.96 14.03 15.75
CA HIS A 27 -13.79 15.02 16.42
C HIS A 27 -13.70 14.86 17.95
N GLY A 28 -13.72 15.98 18.67
CA GLY A 28 -13.74 16.05 20.13
C GLY A 28 -12.46 16.65 20.74
N GLY A 29 -12.41 16.70 22.07
CA GLY A 29 -11.23 17.17 22.81
C GLY A 29 -10.85 18.64 22.53
N THR A 30 -9.54 18.90 22.50
CA THR A 30 -8.92 20.22 22.27
C THR A 30 -8.55 20.48 20.81
N PHE A 31 -9.01 19.64 19.88
CA PHE A 31 -8.67 19.79 18.47
C PHE A 31 -9.27 21.07 17.89
N GLN A 32 -8.42 21.91 17.31
CA GLN A 32 -8.87 23.01 16.49
C GLN A 32 -9.42 22.48 15.16
N LYS A 33 -10.43 23.17 14.62
CA LYS A 33 -10.96 22.85 13.30
C LYS A 33 -9.86 23.02 12.26
N ALA A 34 -9.47 21.91 11.64
CA ALA A 34 -8.45 21.88 10.60
C ALA A 34 -8.83 20.88 9.51
N ARG A 35 -8.30 21.09 8.31
CA ARG A 35 -8.34 20.14 7.21
C ARG A 35 -6.93 20.01 6.68
N ASN A 36 -6.40 18.79 6.66
CA ASN A 36 -5.06 18.49 6.16
C ASN A 36 -5.14 17.48 5.03
N ASP A 37 -4.17 17.52 4.14
CA ASP A 37 -4.00 16.58 3.01
C ASP A 37 -2.79 15.65 3.21
N PHE A 38 -2.38 15.46 4.46
CA PHE A 38 -1.28 14.56 4.82
C PHE A 38 -1.63 13.12 4.44
N LEU A 39 -0.62 12.38 3.96
CA LEU A 39 -0.78 10.97 3.70
C LEU A 39 -0.73 10.19 5.02
N VAL A 40 -1.81 9.48 5.31
CA VAL A 40 -2.03 8.73 6.56
C VAL A 40 -2.58 7.34 6.23
N ASP A 41 -2.53 6.40 7.18
CA ASP A 41 -3.16 5.09 7.04
C ASP A 41 -3.87 4.64 8.32
N GLN A 42 -4.62 3.55 8.23
CA GLN A 42 -5.39 3.02 9.36
C GLN A 42 -4.50 2.58 10.53
N LEU A 43 -3.25 2.21 10.29
CA LEU A 43 -2.32 1.79 11.34
C LEU A 43 -1.98 2.95 12.29
N ASP A 44 -2.11 4.19 11.82
CA ASP A 44 -1.85 5.40 12.61
C ASP A 44 -2.94 5.70 13.65
N ILE A 45 -4.15 5.15 13.49
CA ILE A 45 -5.30 5.47 14.35
C ILE A 45 -4.99 5.04 15.80
N ALA A 46 -4.57 3.79 15.99
CA ALA A 46 -4.28 3.24 17.32
C ALA A 46 -3.17 4.02 18.08
N PRO A 47 -1.97 4.28 17.52
CA PRO A 47 -0.95 5.06 18.20
C PRO A 47 -1.35 6.52 18.44
N THR A 48 -2.22 7.10 17.60
CA THR A 48 -2.80 8.43 17.84
C THR A 48 -3.71 8.45 19.07
N ILE A 49 -4.57 7.45 19.22
CA ILE A 49 -5.43 7.29 20.41
C ILE A 49 -4.56 7.14 21.66
N LEU A 50 -3.54 6.28 21.64
CA LEU A 50 -2.66 6.11 22.80
C LEU A 50 -1.92 7.39 23.16
N HIS A 51 -1.47 8.16 22.17
CA HIS A 51 -0.84 9.45 22.40
C HIS A 51 -1.78 10.43 23.12
N LEU A 52 -3.05 10.51 22.70
CA LEU A 52 -4.06 11.36 23.35
C LEU A 52 -4.34 10.96 24.80
N LEU A 53 -4.16 9.68 25.14
CA LEU A 53 -4.31 9.15 26.50
C LEU A 53 -3.02 9.26 27.33
N GLY A 54 -1.93 9.80 26.78
CA GLY A 54 -0.63 9.84 27.46
C GLY A 54 0.06 8.48 27.60
N VAL A 55 -0.36 7.48 26.81
CA VAL A 55 0.17 6.11 26.85
C VAL A 55 1.21 5.92 25.73
N LYS A 56 2.34 5.29 26.06
CA LYS A 56 3.38 4.98 25.06
C LYS A 56 2.94 3.80 24.18
N PRO A 57 2.97 3.92 22.84
CA PRO A 57 2.63 2.81 21.96
C PRO A 57 3.70 1.71 22.00
N PRO A 58 3.32 0.44 21.79
CA PRO A 58 4.28 -0.66 21.65
C PRO A 58 5.25 -0.43 20.48
N LYS A 59 6.54 -0.73 20.69
CA LYS A 59 7.58 -0.53 19.66
C LYS A 59 7.40 -1.37 18.40
N GLN A 60 6.58 -2.42 18.45
CA GLN A 60 6.31 -3.31 17.32
C GLN A 60 5.26 -2.75 16.36
N TRP A 61 4.51 -1.71 16.76
CA TRP A 61 3.51 -1.08 15.90
C TRP A 61 4.20 -0.29 14.78
N LEU A 62 3.67 -0.43 13.57
CA LEU A 62 4.20 0.25 12.39
C LEU A 62 3.58 1.64 12.18
N GLY A 63 2.36 1.85 12.69
CA GLY A 63 1.65 3.11 12.61
C GLY A 63 2.30 4.20 13.46
N ARG A 64 1.97 5.45 13.16
CA ARG A 64 2.53 6.64 13.80
C ARG A 64 1.42 7.54 14.33
N ASN A 65 1.75 8.40 15.27
CA ASN A 65 0.81 9.41 15.73
C ASN A 65 0.50 10.43 14.61
N LEU A 66 -0.77 10.54 14.22
CA LEU A 66 -1.28 11.45 13.18
C LEU A 66 -1.10 12.93 13.53
N LEU A 67 -1.00 13.25 14.82
CA LEU A 67 -0.84 14.63 15.29
C LEU A 67 0.60 15.13 15.14
N GLN A 68 1.51 14.26 14.73
CA GLN A 68 2.88 14.60 14.38
C GLN A 68 3.03 14.50 12.87
N VAL A 69 3.29 15.64 12.22
CA VAL A 69 3.45 15.70 10.77
C VAL A 69 4.66 14.85 10.35
N VAL A 70 4.43 13.95 9.39
CA VAL A 70 5.48 13.17 8.74
C VAL A 70 5.40 13.46 7.26
N GLU A 71 6.33 14.26 6.75
CA GLU A 71 6.32 14.69 5.35
C GLU A 71 6.61 13.55 4.36
N ASP A 72 7.51 12.63 4.74
CA ASP A 72 7.98 11.52 3.88
C ASP A 72 7.24 10.20 4.13
N LYS A 73 5.98 10.24 4.57
CA LYS A 73 5.22 9.01 4.81
C LYS A 73 4.92 8.29 3.48
N ALA A 74 4.98 6.96 3.54
CA ALA A 74 4.45 6.07 2.51
C ALA A 74 3.47 5.06 3.13
N VAL A 75 2.49 4.65 2.33
CA VAL A 75 1.46 3.67 2.70
C VAL A 75 1.60 2.44 1.81
N ILE A 76 1.50 1.27 2.42
CA ILE A 76 1.47 -0.01 1.73
C ILE A 76 0.08 -0.59 1.89
N SER A 77 -0.54 -1.01 0.80
CA SER A 77 -1.85 -1.66 0.80
C SER A 77 -1.80 -2.93 -0.01
N GLU A 78 -2.46 -3.97 0.49
CA GLU A 78 -2.36 -5.31 -0.06
C GLU A 78 -3.73 -5.96 -0.17
N ILE A 79 -3.89 -6.77 -1.21
CA ILE A 79 -5.08 -7.56 -1.42
C ILE A 79 -4.67 -8.89 -2.05
N ALA A 80 -5.33 -9.98 -1.69
CA ALA A 80 -4.99 -11.31 -2.18
C ALA A 80 -6.21 -12.23 -2.36
N ASN A 81 -7.41 -11.69 -2.39
CA ASN A 81 -8.63 -12.43 -2.72
C ASN A 81 -9.03 -12.19 -4.19
N ASP A 82 -9.94 -13.02 -4.69
CA ASP A 82 -10.61 -12.80 -5.96
C ASP A 82 -11.94 -12.04 -5.78
N GLU A 83 -12.63 -11.81 -6.89
CA GLU A 83 -13.90 -11.08 -6.94
C GLU A 83 -15.07 -11.84 -6.29
N PHE A 84 -14.97 -13.16 -6.19
CA PHE A 84 -16.11 -14.03 -5.85
C PHE A 84 -16.04 -14.58 -4.43
N THR A 85 -14.85 -14.61 -3.84
CA THR A 85 -14.62 -15.27 -2.55
C THR A 85 -13.75 -14.42 -1.63
N PRO A 86 -13.98 -14.47 -0.31
CA PRO A 86 -13.08 -13.86 0.67
C PRO A 86 -11.83 -14.72 0.92
N GLU A 87 -11.65 -15.83 0.20
CA GLU A 87 -10.51 -16.72 0.39
C GLU A 87 -9.20 -16.04 -0.05
N ILE A 88 -8.18 -16.14 0.79
CA ILE A 88 -6.84 -15.59 0.49
C ILE A 88 -6.11 -16.52 -0.48
N LYS A 89 -5.92 -16.05 -1.70
CA LYS A 89 -5.18 -16.68 -2.80
C LYS A 89 -3.91 -15.88 -3.10
N LEU A 90 -2.79 -16.30 -2.50
CA LEU A 90 -1.53 -15.53 -2.55
C LEU A 90 -0.94 -15.35 -3.96
N ASP A 91 -1.29 -16.23 -4.90
CA ASP A 91 -0.95 -16.09 -6.31
C ASP A 91 -1.64 -14.87 -6.95
N LEU A 92 -2.80 -14.47 -6.42
CA LEU A 92 -3.52 -13.25 -6.79
C LEU A 92 -3.05 -12.00 -6.02
N ARG A 93 -2.08 -12.14 -5.11
CA ARG A 93 -1.61 -11.01 -4.28
C ARG A 93 -1.23 -9.82 -5.15
N GLN A 94 -1.77 -8.66 -4.81
CA GLN A 94 -1.39 -7.35 -5.30
C GLN A 94 -0.88 -6.54 -4.12
N THR A 95 0.13 -5.71 -4.36
CA THR A 95 0.69 -4.81 -3.36
C THR A 95 0.87 -3.44 -3.99
N SER A 96 0.48 -2.39 -3.28
CA SER A 96 0.73 -1.01 -3.68
C SER A 96 1.69 -0.33 -2.72
N TYR A 97 2.45 0.65 -3.24
CA TYR A 97 3.27 1.56 -2.47
C TYR A 97 2.95 2.99 -2.88
N ARG A 98 2.37 3.75 -1.95
CA ARG A 98 1.85 5.09 -2.17
C ARG A 98 2.64 6.10 -1.37
N THR A 99 3.08 7.17 -2.01
CA THR A 99 3.52 8.42 -1.38
C THR A 99 2.52 9.53 -1.75
N ARG A 100 2.76 10.77 -1.31
CA ARG A 100 1.93 11.91 -1.72
C ARG A 100 1.95 12.15 -3.23
N GLU A 101 3.03 11.79 -3.91
CA GLU A 101 3.24 12.09 -5.33
C GLU A 101 3.15 10.87 -6.23
N TRP A 102 3.60 9.70 -5.76
CA TRP A 102 3.75 8.52 -6.59
C TRP A 102 3.01 7.34 -6.01
N LYS A 103 2.40 6.54 -6.88
CA LYS A 103 1.83 5.26 -6.50
C LYS A 103 2.24 4.19 -7.48
N LEU A 104 2.80 3.11 -6.94
CA LEU A 104 3.14 1.91 -7.68
C LEU A 104 2.19 0.79 -7.25
N ILE A 105 1.56 0.12 -8.21
CA ILE A 105 0.76 -1.08 -8.00
C ILE A 105 1.48 -2.26 -8.68
N LEU A 106 1.79 -3.28 -7.89
CA LEU A 106 2.35 -4.55 -8.36
C LEU A 106 1.24 -5.60 -8.34
N THR A 107 0.85 -6.08 -9.52
CA THR A 107 -0.10 -7.19 -9.68
C THR A 107 0.63 -8.46 -10.13
N PRO A 108 -0.06 -9.61 -10.27
CA PRO A 108 0.55 -10.81 -10.84
C PRO A 108 0.97 -10.65 -12.30
N LYS A 109 0.34 -9.72 -13.02
CA LYS A 109 0.45 -9.57 -14.47
C LYS A 109 1.20 -8.31 -14.87
N THR A 110 1.02 -7.23 -14.11
CA THR A 110 1.37 -5.86 -14.49
C THR A 110 2.15 -5.16 -13.40
N LEU A 111 2.82 -4.09 -13.82
CA LEU A 111 3.39 -3.07 -12.96
C LEU A 111 2.83 -1.74 -13.42
N GLU A 112 2.18 -1.03 -12.52
CA GLU A 112 1.47 0.21 -12.80
C GLU A 112 2.06 1.33 -11.95
N LEU A 113 2.52 2.40 -12.59
CA LEU A 113 3.03 3.59 -11.90
C LEU A 113 2.19 4.80 -12.30
N TYR A 114 1.76 5.55 -11.30
CA TYR A 114 1.00 6.79 -11.45
C TYR A 114 1.67 7.93 -10.71
N ASN A 115 1.67 9.12 -11.33
CA ASN A 115 1.99 10.36 -10.64
C ASN A 115 0.67 11.01 -10.19
N LEU A 116 0.40 11.01 -8.89
CA LEU A 116 -0.86 11.46 -8.31
C LEU A 116 -1.04 12.98 -8.32
N ARG A 117 0.03 13.76 -8.51
CA ARG A 117 -0.07 15.21 -8.68
C ARG A 117 -0.64 15.57 -10.05
N SER A 118 -0.19 14.88 -11.10
CA SER A 118 -0.65 15.13 -12.48
C SER A 118 -1.80 14.23 -12.94
N ASP A 119 -1.94 13.05 -12.35
CA ASP A 119 -2.94 12.03 -12.67
C ASP A 119 -3.54 11.44 -11.38
N PRO A 120 -4.33 12.25 -10.63
CA PRO A 120 -4.96 11.81 -9.38
C PRO A 120 -6.00 10.71 -9.58
N LYS A 121 -6.44 10.46 -10.82
CA LYS A 121 -7.40 9.41 -11.18
C LYS A 121 -6.73 8.15 -11.70
N GLU A 122 -5.41 8.07 -11.68
CA GLU A 122 -4.64 6.86 -12.02
C GLU A 122 -5.00 6.28 -13.40
N ARG A 123 -5.15 7.15 -14.41
CA ARG A 123 -5.61 6.75 -15.74
C ARG A 123 -4.48 6.34 -16.68
N ARG A 124 -3.28 6.88 -16.47
CA ARG A 124 -2.15 6.67 -17.38
C ARG A 124 -1.00 5.97 -16.67
N ASN A 125 -0.87 4.67 -16.93
CA ASN A 125 0.27 3.90 -16.46
C ASN A 125 1.57 4.35 -17.16
N ILE A 126 2.50 4.91 -16.40
CA ILE A 126 3.80 5.42 -16.88
C ILE A 126 4.99 4.59 -16.39
N ALA A 127 4.79 3.34 -15.96
CA ALA A 127 5.85 2.49 -15.41
C ALA A 127 7.01 2.24 -16.39
N ASN A 128 6.72 2.13 -17.68
CA ASN A 128 7.75 1.93 -18.72
C ASN A 128 8.49 3.22 -19.07
N GLU A 129 7.89 4.39 -18.80
CA GLU A 129 8.46 5.70 -19.10
C GLU A 129 9.34 6.21 -17.96
N LYS A 130 8.93 5.97 -16.70
CA LYS A 130 9.63 6.42 -15.48
C LYS A 130 10.31 5.26 -14.75
N LYS A 131 11.13 4.49 -15.48
CA LYS A 131 11.76 3.25 -14.99
C LYS A 131 12.50 3.42 -13.67
N ASP A 132 13.17 4.55 -13.45
CA ASP A 132 13.94 4.75 -12.21
C ASP A 132 13.04 4.92 -10.99
N VAL A 133 11.94 5.67 -11.11
CA VAL A 133 10.90 5.78 -10.07
C VAL A 133 10.27 4.41 -9.83
N THR A 134 9.90 3.72 -10.91
CA THR A 134 9.33 2.36 -10.85
C THR A 134 10.24 1.40 -10.10
N ARG A 135 11.54 1.36 -10.43
CA ARG A 135 12.52 0.49 -9.75
C ARG A 135 12.70 0.87 -8.28
N ASN A 136 12.76 2.16 -7.97
CA ASN A 136 12.89 2.64 -6.60
C ASN A 136 11.72 2.15 -5.74
N LEU A 137 10.48 2.44 -6.16
CA LEU A 137 9.27 2.05 -5.40
C LEU A 137 9.09 0.53 -5.36
N LEU A 138 9.42 -0.17 -6.44
CA LEU A 138 9.38 -1.63 -6.47
C LEU A 138 10.34 -2.22 -5.44
N SER A 139 11.54 -1.63 -5.27
CA SER A 139 12.47 -2.08 -4.24
C SER A 139 11.88 -1.95 -2.82
N LYS A 140 11.02 -0.95 -2.58
CA LYS A 140 10.33 -0.75 -1.29
C LYS A 140 9.27 -1.83 -1.07
N ILE A 141 8.46 -2.14 -2.09
CA ILE A 141 7.50 -3.26 -2.06
C ILE A 141 8.22 -4.58 -1.77
N LEU A 142 9.31 -4.87 -2.49
CA LEU A 142 10.06 -6.10 -2.31
C LEU A 142 10.69 -6.22 -0.91
N LYS A 143 11.18 -5.10 -0.34
CA LYS A 143 11.67 -5.06 1.04
C LYS A 143 10.54 -5.34 2.05
N HIS A 144 9.34 -4.80 1.82
CA HIS A 144 8.18 -5.08 2.67
C HIS A 144 7.79 -6.55 2.62
N ILE A 145 7.65 -7.14 1.43
CA ILE A 145 7.36 -8.57 1.25
C ILE A 145 8.41 -9.42 1.98
N ALA A 146 9.70 -9.11 1.82
CA ALA A 146 10.78 -9.84 2.49
C ALA A 146 10.75 -9.68 4.02
N MET A 147 10.33 -8.51 4.54
CA MET A 147 10.14 -8.30 5.98
C MET A 147 9.02 -9.19 6.51
N GLU A 148 7.87 -9.23 5.84
CA GLU A 148 6.75 -10.09 6.23
C GLU A 148 7.12 -11.57 6.23
N GLU A 149 7.88 -12.04 5.23
CA GLU A 149 8.34 -13.43 5.17
C GLU A 149 9.21 -13.84 6.35
N ARG A 150 9.95 -12.88 6.93
CA ARG A 150 10.80 -13.11 8.12
C ARG A 150 9.97 -13.13 9.39
N THR A 151 8.93 -12.30 9.49
CA THR A 151 8.10 -12.17 10.69
C THR A 151 6.98 -13.22 10.75
N MET A 152 6.48 -13.69 9.59
CA MET A 152 5.50 -14.77 9.53
C MET A 152 6.15 -16.13 9.89
N LYS A 153 6.01 -16.54 11.15
CA LYS A 153 6.33 -17.89 11.64
C LYS A 153 5.25 -18.96 11.32
N PHE A 154 4.14 -18.59 10.67
CA PHE A 154 2.99 -19.47 10.38
C PHE A 154 2.86 -19.86 8.89
N SER A 155 2.72 -21.16 8.62
CA SER A 155 2.56 -21.88 7.32
C SER A 155 3.83 -22.09 6.49
N ARG A 156 4.51 -23.22 6.74
CA ARG A 156 5.93 -23.42 6.45
C ARG A 156 6.36 -23.66 4.99
N ASN A 157 5.53 -24.14 4.05
CA ASN A 157 6.10 -24.64 2.78
C ASN A 157 5.51 -24.11 1.46
N ARG A 158 4.23 -23.78 1.38
CA ARG A 158 3.59 -23.39 0.10
C ARG A 158 3.76 -21.89 -0.22
N ARG A 159 3.66 -21.02 0.79
CA ARG A 159 3.71 -19.56 0.64
C ARG A 159 5.08 -19.05 0.17
N ARG A 160 6.15 -19.55 0.78
CA ARG A 160 7.55 -19.19 0.44
C ARG A 160 7.92 -19.51 -1.01
N LYS A 161 7.44 -20.65 -1.56
CA LYS A 161 7.76 -21.04 -2.94
C LYS A 161 7.14 -20.08 -3.98
N ILE A 162 5.87 -19.71 -3.78
CA ILE A 162 5.13 -18.84 -4.72
C ILE A 162 5.73 -17.42 -4.73
N ILE A 163 5.97 -16.85 -3.54
CA ILE A 163 6.51 -15.49 -3.41
C ILE A 163 7.95 -15.43 -3.94
N LYS A 164 8.81 -16.39 -3.56
CA LYS A 164 10.20 -16.46 -4.05
C LYS A 164 10.27 -16.58 -5.58
N TYR A 165 9.47 -17.48 -6.16
CA TYR A 165 9.38 -17.64 -7.63
C TYR A 165 8.97 -16.33 -8.31
N ARG A 166 8.04 -15.58 -7.71
CA ARG A 166 7.55 -14.31 -8.27
C ARG A 166 8.58 -13.19 -8.18
N ILE A 167 9.31 -13.10 -7.06
CA ILE A 167 10.44 -12.18 -6.92
C ILE A 167 11.52 -12.49 -7.97
N GLU A 168 11.88 -13.76 -8.16
CA GLU A 168 12.86 -14.18 -9.17
C GLU A 168 12.39 -13.83 -10.59
N LYS A 169 11.13 -14.11 -10.94
CA LYS A 169 10.56 -13.78 -12.25
C LYS A 169 10.52 -12.26 -12.51
N LEU A 170 10.21 -11.46 -11.49
CA LEU A 170 10.21 -9.99 -11.58
C LEU A 170 11.63 -9.42 -11.71
N LYS A 171 12.61 -9.98 -11.00
CA LYS A 171 14.04 -9.60 -11.15
C LYS A 171 14.53 -9.84 -12.57
N ILE A 172 14.20 -10.99 -13.16
CA ILE A 172 14.57 -11.35 -14.53
C ILE A 172 13.91 -10.38 -15.54
N LYS A 173 12.61 -10.10 -15.39
CA LYS A 173 11.86 -9.24 -16.33
C LYS A 173 12.31 -7.77 -16.32
N LEU A 174 12.86 -7.28 -15.20
CA LEU A 174 13.22 -5.86 -15.00
C LEU A 174 14.72 -5.58 -14.98
N ASN A 175 15.56 -6.60 -15.18
CA ASN A 175 17.03 -6.52 -15.15
C ASN A 175 17.56 -5.87 -13.84
N LEU A 176 16.90 -6.17 -12.72
CA LEU A 176 17.24 -5.63 -11.40
C LEU A 176 18.35 -6.48 -10.76
N LYS A 177 19.59 -6.00 -10.75
CA LYS A 177 20.62 -6.48 -9.80
C LYS A 177 20.37 -5.79 -8.45
N ILE A 178 20.04 -6.57 -7.43
CA ILE A 178 20.04 -6.13 -6.02
C ILE A 178 21.37 -6.59 -5.42
#